data_AF-A0A4Z0R4Y3-F1
#
_entry.id   AF-A0A4Z0R4Y3-F1
#
_cell.length_a   1.000
_cell.length_b   1.000
_cell.length_c   1.000
_cell.angle_alpha   90.00
_cell.angle_beta   90.00
_cell.angle_gamma   90.00
#
_symmetry.space_group_name_H-M   'P 1'
#
loop_
_entity.id
_entity.type
_entity.pdbx_description
1 polymer ?
#
loop_
_entity_poly.entity_id
_entity_poly.type
_entity_poly.pdbx_seq_one_letter_code
_entity_poly.pdbx_strand_id
1 'polypeptide(L)'
;MLKVRLTEELSNALKNTRNDKNVKAADVATQIGKSLAFISKLENNMAEYVELDIIIEIFQFLIGKDENLEDYINPLLEKASMELTPEEIKKQQWMRVFDMVYRRIPIPVSLISFLNDELEKLNLTPEQVVLEMNKNQELDDRNLSNKNKNSLIFSKNKEDSYAYIIFDLKENLLANILDGKVRTINYITMDGIVRTLNKINGLSVDDATHKATSILNSHKFYSLYEKKKLLRINKRQEDIDAVLTDFDKANRETVNSIMKNIMMLSEWNIDYANKKLKNLDDSFNTDPPFIMAIIGSEFFKLKNVKKENKKQFISELNKLIDKFSNITPDPEEDFEIY
;
A
#
# COMPACT_ATOMS: atom_id res chain seq x y z
N MET A 1 -9.24 -12.53 19.74
CA MET A 1 -8.45 -11.97 18.62
C MET A 1 -9.37 -11.80 17.43
N LEU A 2 -9.09 -10.84 16.55
CA LEU A 2 -9.92 -10.58 15.37
C LEU A 2 -9.85 -11.78 14.42
N LYS A 3 -11.00 -12.31 14.01
CA LYS A 3 -11.08 -13.31 12.95
C LYS A 3 -11.56 -12.66 11.68
N VAL A 4 -10.84 -12.87 10.59
CA VAL A 4 -11.25 -12.47 9.25
C VAL A 4 -11.65 -13.71 8.47
N ARG A 5 -12.62 -13.55 7.56
CA ARG A 5 -12.97 -14.61 6.63
C ARG A 5 -11.75 -14.93 5.76
N LEU A 6 -11.40 -16.20 5.66
CA LEU A 6 -10.41 -16.65 4.69
C LEU A 6 -11.07 -16.65 3.32
N THR A 7 -10.51 -15.86 2.40
CA THR A 7 -10.97 -15.76 1.02
C THR A 7 -9.96 -16.45 0.11
N GLU A 8 -10.36 -16.73 -1.13
CA GLU A 8 -9.46 -17.30 -2.13
C GLU A 8 -8.29 -16.34 -2.41
N GLU A 9 -8.57 -15.04 -2.46
CA GLU A 9 -7.58 -14.00 -2.69
C GLU A 9 -6.56 -13.94 -1.55
N LEU A 10 -7.00 -14.06 -0.29
CA LEU A 10 -6.08 -14.12 0.84
C LEU A 10 -5.26 -15.42 0.84
N SER A 11 -5.89 -16.54 0.52
CA SER A 11 -5.22 -17.85 0.45
C SER A 11 -4.14 -17.86 -0.63
N ASN A 12 -4.47 -17.30 -1.80
CA ASN A 12 -3.54 -17.15 -2.92
C ASN A 12 -2.44 -16.14 -2.59
N ALA A 13 -2.75 -15.03 -1.93
CA ALA A 13 -1.74 -14.07 -1.48
C ALA A 13 -0.71 -14.74 -0.58
N LEU A 14 -1.15 -15.48 0.44
CA LEU A 14 -0.24 -16.22 1.35
C LEU A 14 0.62 -17.24 0.58
N LYS A 15 -0.02 -18.05 -0.27
CA LYS A 15 0.66 -19.11 -1.04
C LYS A 15 1.67 -18.55 -2.03
N ASN A 16 1.29 -17.54 -2.80
CA ASN A 16 2.14 -16.91 -3.81
C ASN A 16 3.34 -16.26 -3.13
N THR A 17 3.11 -15.45 -2.09
CA THR A 17 4.19 -14.82 -1.32
C THR A 17 5.17 -15.85 -0.78
N ARG A 18 4.66 -16.95 -0.21
CA ARG A 18 5.51 -18.02 0.31
C ARG A 18 6.36 -18.66 -0.79
N ASN A 19 5.77 -18.91 -1.95
CA ASN A 19 6.48 -19.51 -3.09
C ASN A 19 7.50 -18.53 -3.68
N ASP A 20 7.12 -17.27 -3.85
CA ASP A 20 7.99 -16.20 -4.36
C ASP A 20 9.21 -16.01 -3.45
N LYS A 21 9.01 -16.12 -2.14
CA LYS A 21 10.07 -16.07 -1.12
C LYS A 21 10.79 -17.42 -0.88
N ASN A 22 10.46 -18.46 -1.64
CA ASN A 22 11.01 -19.81 -1.52
C ASN A 22 10.96 -20.41 -0.10
N VAL A 23 10.00 -19.98 0.73
CA VAL A 23 9.85 -20.44 2.11
C VAL A 23 9.07 -21.76 2.14
N LYS A 24 9.50 -22.75 2.92
CA LYS A 24 8.75 -24.01 3.05
C LYS A 24 7.56 -23.81 3.98
N ALA A 25 6.43 -24.42 3.64
CA ALA A 25 5.24 -24.40 4.50
C ALA A 25 5.50 -24.93 5.92
N ALA A 26 6.48 -25.83 6.09
CA ALA A 26 6.89 -26.34 7.40
C ALA A 26 7.57 -25.27 8.27
N ASP A 27 8.32 -24.36 7.66
CA ASP A 27 9.01 -23.29 8.36
C ASP A 27 8.00 -22.25 8.85
N VAL A 28 7.04 -21.90 7.99
CA VAL A 28 5.90 -21.04 8.37
C VAL A 28 5.12 -21.66 9.53
N ALA A 29 4.79 -22.95 9.45
CA ALA A 29 4.06 -23.65 10.50
C ALA A 29 4.80 -23.58 11.85
N THR A 30 6.12 -23.78 11.82
CA THR A 30 6.97 -23.71 13.01
C THR A 30 7.00 -22.31 13.61
N GLN A 31 7.15 -21.28 12.77
CA GLN A 31 7.18 -19.88 13.19
C GLN A 31 5.93 -19.49 13.98
N ILE A 32 4.75 -19.81 13.45
CA ILE A 32 3.47 -19.41 14.08
C ILE A 32 2.98 -20.41 15.13
N GLY A 33 3.77 -21.44 15.45
CA GLY A 33 3.40 -22.49 16.41
C GLY A 33 2.16 -23.30 16.01
N LYS A 34 1.97 -23.55 14.71
CA LYS A 34 0.85 -24.35 14.15
C LYS A 34 1.36 -25.58 13.41
N SER A 35 0.44 -26.44 12.96
CA SER A 35 0.77 -27.64 12.21
C SER A 35 0.91 -27.35 10.71
N LEU A 36 1.67 -28.19 9.99
CA LEU A 36 1.74 -28.12 8.53
C LEU A 36 0.36 -28.27 7.87
N ALA A 37 -0.52 -29.08 8.45
CA ALA A 37 -1.89 -29.23 8.00
C ALA A 37 -2.70 -27.93 8.14
N PHE A 38 -2.40 -27.08 9.12
CA PHE A 38 -3.02 -25.76 9.26
C PHE A 38 -2.60 -24.84 8.10
N ILE A 39 -1.30 -24.80 7.75
CA ILE A 39 -0.81 -24.03 6.60
C ILE A 39 -1.46 -24.51 5.29
N SER A 40 -1.53 -25.83 5.09
CA SER A 40 -2.22 -26.40 3.92
C SER A 40 -3.69 -25.99 3.84
N LYS A 41 -4.40 -25.92 4.98
CA LYS A 41 -5.79 -25.43 5.01
C LYS A 41 -5.89 -23.95 4.66
N LEU A 42 -4.93 -23.13 5.09
CA LEU A 42 -4.90 -21.70 4.73
C LEU A 42 -4.66 -21.50 3.24
N GLU A 43 -3.64 -22.15 2.66
CA GLU A 43 -3.25 -21.94 1.26
C GLU A 43 -4.22 -22.53 0.24
N ASN A 44 -5.06 -23.49 0.66
CA ASN A 44 -6.06 -24.12 -0.19
C ASN A 44 -7.49 -23.67 0.14
N ASN A 45 -7.66 -22.57 0.88
CA ASN A 45 -8.96 -22.01 1.27
C ASN A 45 -9.92 -23.03 1.92
N MET A 46 -9.39 -23.93 2.76
CA MET A 46 -10.17 -24.98 3.44
C MET A 46 -10.60 -24.60 4.86
N ALA A 47 -10.24 -23.40 5.33
CA ALA A 47 -10.72 -22.83 6.58
C ALA A 47 -11.70 -21.69 6.29
N GLU A 48 -12.72 -21.52 7.12
CA GLU A 48 -13.70 -20.43 6.92
C GLU A 48 -13.19 -19.10 7.47
N TYR A 49 -12.47 -19.15 8.61
CA TYR A 49 -11.97 -17.99 9.33
C TYR A 49 -10.56 -18.25 9.87
N VAL A 50 -9.76 -17.19 9.92
CA VAL A 50 -8.41 -17.20 10.49
C VAL A 50 -8.21 -15.94 11.34
N GLU A 51 -7.38 -16.04 12.37
CA GLU A 51 -7.03 -14.90 13.21
C GLU A 51 -6.12 -13.93 12.43
N LEU A 52 -6.43 -12.64 12.45
CA LEU A 52 -5.68 -11.64 11.70
C LEU A 52 -4.22 -11.57 12.16
N ASP A 53 -3.97 -11.68 13.46
CA ASP A 53 -2.61 -11.64 14.02
C ASP A 53 -1.75 -12.76 13.45
N ILE A 54 -2.33 -13.96 13.23
CA ILE A 54 -1.65 -15.07 12.54
C ILE A 54 -1.32 -14.71 11.09
N ILE A 55 -2.24 -14.05 10.37
CA ILE A 55 -1.99 -13.62 8.99
C ILE A 55 -0.83 -12.63 8.93
N ILE A 56 -0.84 -11.64 9.83
CA ILE A 56 0.23 -10.63 9.93
C ILE A 56 1.56 -11.30 10.26
N GLU A 57 1.57 -12.21 11.22
CA GLU A 57 2.77 -12.95 11.61
C GLU A 57 3.33 -13.81 10.45
N ILE A 58 2.46 -14.45 9.68
CA ILE A 58 2.86 -15.16 8.46
C ILE A 58 3.50 -14.18 7.48
N PHE A 59 2.84 -13.07 7.13
CA PHE A 59 3.42 -12.12 6.17
C PHE A 59 4.75 -11.54 6.65
N GLN A 60 4.85 -11.14 7.92
CA GLN A 60 6.10 -10.65 8.52
C GLN A 60 7.22 -11.70 8.47
N PHE A 61 6.89 -12.97 8.65
CA PHE A 61 7.87 -14.04 8.51
C PHE A 61 8.29 -14.26 7.06
N LEU A 62 7.33 -14.22 6.12
CA LEU A 62 7.59 -14.48 4.70
C LEU A 62 8.46 -13.40 4.05
N ILE A 63 8.25 -12.12 4.41
CA ILE A 63 8.99 -11.00 3.81
C ILE A 63 10.41 -10.82 4.37
N GLY A 64 10.75 -11.50 5.47
CA GLY A 64 12.06 -11.37 6.10
C GLY A 64 12.14 -10.17 7.07
N LYS A 65 13.31 -10.01 7.71
CA LYS A 65 13.53 -8.95 8.71
C LYS A 65 13.91 -7.61 8.08
N ASP A 66 14.40 -7.65 6.84
CA ASP A 66 14.94 -6.49 6.14
C ASP A 66 13.85 -5.74 5.37
N GLU A 67 12.73 -6.39 5.06
CA GLU A 67 11.55 -5.75 4.48
C GLU A 67 10.56 -5.27 5.54
N ASN A 68 10.12 -4.02 5.41
CA ASN A 68 9.01 -3.51 6.21
C ASN A 68 7.68 -4.03 5.64
N LEU A 69 6.86 -4.64 6.50
CA LEU A 69 5.51 -5.09 6.16
C LEU A 69 4.71 -4.01 5.41
N GLU A 70 4.84 -2.75 5.81
CA GLU A 70 4.14 -1.63 5.20
C GLU A 70 4.51 -1.40 3.73
N ASP A 71 5.78 -1.61 3.39
CA ASP A 71 6.29 -1.46 2.01
C ASP A 71 5.83 -2.63 1.14
N TYR A 72 5.70 -3.82 1.71
CA TYR A 72 5.16 -5.01 1.05
C TYR A 72 3.62 -4.96 0.87
N ILE A 73 2.88 -4.42 1.83
CA ILE A 73 1.41 -4.38 1.77
C ILE A 73 0.90 -3.51 0.61
N ASN A 74 1.60 -2.43 0.27
CA ASN A 74 1.20 -1.52 -0.81
C ASN A 74 1.06 -2.24 -2.17
N PRO A 75 2.09 -2.90 -2.73
CA PRO A 75 1.98 -3.61 -4.01
C PRO A 75 1.00 -4.80 -3.94
N LEU A 76 0.92 -5.50 -2.81
CA LEU A 76 -0.06 -6.57 -2.61
C LEU A 76 -1.49 -6.05 -2.79
N LEU A 77 -1.81 -4.94 -2.12
CA LEU A 77 -3.13 -4.32 -2.20
C LEU A 77 -3.39 -3.70 -3.57
N GLU A 78 -2.40 -3.07 -4.19
CA GLU A 78 -2.56 -2.50 -5.53
C GLU A 78 -2.90 -3.59 -6.55
N LYS A 79 -2.13 -4.69 -6.59
CA LYS A 79 -2.39 -5.85 -7.44
C LYS A 79 -3.78 -6.43 -7.20
N ALA A 80 -4.11 -6.75 -5.96
CA ALA A 80 -5.43 -7.26 -5.61
C ALA A 80 -6.54 -6.27 -5.98
N SER A 81 -6.28 -4.97 -5.83
CA SER A 81 -7.26 -3.96 -6.22
C SER A 81 -7.41 -3.93 -7.74
N MET A 82 -6.37 -4.04 -8.57
CA MET A 82 -6.52 -3.99 -10.04
C MET A 82 -7.46 -5.08 -10.57
N GLU A 83 -7.44 -6.25 -9.96
CA GLU A 83 -8.21 -7.43 -10.37
C GLU A 83 -9.66 -7.41 -9.85
N LEU A 84 -9.95 -6.66 -8.78
CA LEU A 84 -11.23 -6.71 -8.06
C LEU A 84 -12.11 -5.46 -8.24
N THR A 85 -13.41 -5.68 -8.35
CA THR A 85 -14.45 -4.63 -8.29
C THR A 85 -14.62 -4.09 -6.87
N PRO A 86 -15.20 -2.88 -6.68
CA PRO A 86 -15.46 -2.34 -5.34
C PRO A 86 -16.31 -3.26 -4.45
N GLU A 87 -17.28 -3.97 -5.02
CA GLU A 87 -18.15 -4.92 -4.31
C GLU A 87 -17.40 -6.19 -3.87
N GLU A 88 -16.41 -6.64 -4.66
CA GLU A 88 -15.53 -7.73 -4.28
C GLU A 88 -14.58 -7.30 -3.17
N ILE A 89 -13.97 -6.11 -3.29
CA ILE A 89 -13.12 -5.53 -2.24
C ILE A 89 -13.87 -5.42 -0.90
N LYS A 90 -15.16 -5.06 -0.90
CA LYS A 90 -15.98 -5.02 0.33
C LYS A 90 -16.06 -6.38 1.05
N LYS A 91 -15.99 -7.49 0.31
CA LYS A 91 -16.00 -8.84 0.88
C LYS A 91 -14.65 -9.24 1.47
N GLN A 92 -13.58 -8.54 1.09
CA GLN A 92 -12.20 -8.78 1.54
C GLN A 92 -11.91 -8.01 2.84
N GLN A 93 -12.37 -8.54 3.97
CA GLN A 93 -12.14 -7.91 5.29
C GLN A 93 -10.66 -7.66 5.57
N TRP A 94 -9.78 -8.58 5.16
CA TRP A 94 -8.33 -8.44 5.30
C TRP A 94 -7.78 -7.25 4.53
N MET A 95 -8.23 -7.02 3.28
CA MET A 95 -7.81 -5.87 2.47
C MET A 95 -8.19 -4.57 3.14
N ARG A 96 -9.37 -4.50 3.75
CA ARG A 96 -9.81 -3.30 4.48
C ARG A 96 -8.87 -3.00 5.64
N VAL A 97 -8.45 -4.01 6.40
CA VAL A 97 -7.51 -3.80 7.51
C VAL A 97 -6.14 -3.37 6.98
N PHE A 98 -5.65 -4.03 5.95
CA PHE A 98 -4.35 -3.73 5.35
C PHE A 98 -4.32 -2.30 4.77
N ASP A 99 -5.35 -1.90 4.04
CA ASP A 99 -5.51 -0.55 3.48
C ASP A 99 -5.61 0.53 4.57
N MET A 100 -6.36 0.24 5.64
CA MET A 100 -6.61 1.22 6.70
C MET A 100 -5.43 1.39 7.65
N VAL A 101 -4.75 0.30 8.02
CA VAL A 101 -3.78 0.24 9.12
C VAL A 101 -2.32 0.21 8.62
N TYR A 102 -2.04 -0.53 7.55
CA TYR A 102 -0.67 -0.85 7.15
C TYR A 102 -0.20 -0.05 5.93
N ARG A 103 -1.07 0.16 4.94
CA ARG A 103 -0.74 0.93 3.74
C ARG A 103 -0.34 2.36 4.09
N ARG A 104 0.80 2.79 3.57
CA ARG A 104 1.32 4.16 3.73
C ARG A 104 0.91 5.02 2.54
N ILE A 105 0.17 6.08 2.84
CA ILE A 105 -0.38 7.01 1.85
C ILE A 105 0.43 8.31 1.92
N PRO A 106 0.95 8.81 0.79
CA PRO A 106 1.58 10.13 0.72
C PRO A 106 0.62 11.23 1.21
N ILE A 107 1.14 12.12 2.05
CA ILE A 107 0.36 13.21 2.65
C ILE A 107 0.36 14.40 1.69
N PRO A 108 -0.81 14.82 1.14
CA PRO A 108 -0.88 15.95 0.24
C PRO A 108 -0.53 17.26 0.94
N VAL A 109 0.17 18.16 0.24
CA VAL A 109 0.53 19.49 0.77
C VAL A 109 -0.72 20.27 1.20
N SER A 110 -1.82 20.15 0.45
CA SER A 110 -3.08 20.81 0.80
C SER A 110 -3.65 20.33 2.14
N LEU A 111 -3.43 19.06 2.50
CA LEU A 111 -3.85 18.52 3.79
C LEU A 111 -2.97 19.06 4.92
N ILE A 112 -1.66 19.21 4.67
CA ILE A 112 -0.73 19.84 5.64
C ILE A 112 -1.14 21.30 5.88
N SER A 113 -1.47 22.05 4.82
CA SER A 113 -1.98 23.43 4.96
C SER A 113 -3.26 23.47 5.79
N PHE A 114 -4.24 22.61 5.47
CA PHE A 114 -5.48 22.50 6.25
C PHE A 114 -5.23 22.23 7.74
N LEU A 115 -4.33 21.29 8.06
CA LEU A 115 -4.01 20.95 9.45
C LEU A 115 -3.38 22.12 10.20
N ASN A 116 -2.46 22.88 9.57
CA ASN A 116 -1.88 24.08 10.17
C ASN A 116 -2.96 25.14 10.43
N ASP A 117 -3.82 25.41 9.45
CA ASP A 117 -4.88 26.42 9.58
C ASP A 117 -5.86 26.09 10.71
N GLU A 118 -6.25 24.82 10.86
CA GLU A 118 -7.14 24.40 11.94
C GLU A 118 -6.46 24.41 13.32
N LEU A 119 -5.17 24.08 13.41
CA LEU A 119 -4.41 24.22 14.65
C LEU A 119 -4.32 25.69 15.10
N GLU A 120 -4.02 26.60 14.18
CA GLU A 120 -3.96 28.04 14.47
C GLU A 120 -5.31 28.57 14.94
N LYS A 121 -6.38 28.24 14.20
CA LYS A 121 -7.75 28.65 14.52
C LYS A 121 -8.23 28.13 15.87
N LEU A 122 -7.85 26.92 16.25
CA LEU A 122 -8.21 26.32 17.54
C LEU A 122 -7.22 26.68 18.66
N ASN A 123 -6.15 27.40 18.36
CA ASN A 123 -5.06 27.72 19.27
C ASN A 123 -4.48 26.47 19.95
N LEU A 124 -4.21 25.43 19.14
CA LEU A 124 -3.69 24.14 19.57
C LEU A 124 -2.26 23.92 19.09
N THR A 125 -1.48 23.21 19.89
CA THR A 125 -0.21 22.61 19.48
C THR A 125 -0.45 21.23 18.85
N PRO A 126 0.44 20.76 17.94
CA PRO A 126 0.40 19.41 17.41
C PRO A 126 0.34 18.33 18.50
N GLU A 127 1.12 18.50 19.57
CA GLU A 127 1.24 17.57 20.69
C GLU A 127 -0.07 17.46 21.47
N GLN A 128 -0.80 18.56 21.65
CA GLN A 128 -2.11 18.55 22.31
C GLN A 128 -3.14 17.70 21.56
N VAL A 129 -3.11 17.73 20.23
CA VAL A 129 -4.02 16.90 19.42
C VAL A 129 -3.70 15.42 19.59
N VAL A 130 -2.41 15.05 19.53
CA VAL A 130 -1.98 13.67 19.73
C VAL A 130 -2.32 13.19 21.15
N LEU A 131 -2.11 14.03 22.15
CA LEU A 131 -2.48 13.75 23.52
C LEU A 131 -3.99 13.48 23.64
N GLU A 132 -4.83 14.29 23.00
CA GLU A 132 -6.28 14.11 23.00
C GLU A 132 -6.70 12.78 22.32
N MET A 133 -6.04 12.41 21.21
CA MET A 133 -6.24 11.11 20.57
C MET A 133 -5.92 9.94 21.52
N ASN A 134 -4.78 10.00 22.19
CA ASN A 134 -4.30 8.94 23.10
C ASN A 134 -5.15 8.80 24.37
N LYS A 135 -6.02 9.76 24.71
CA LYS A 135 -6.97 9.60 25.82
C LYS A 135 -8.03 8.54 25.53
N ASN A 136 -8.30 8.23 24.26
CA ASN A 136 -9.27 7.18 23.86
C ASN A 136 -10.65 7.32 24.54
N GLN A 137 -11.11 8.54 24.84
CA GLN A 137 -12.27 8.81 25.71
C GLN A 137 -13.59 8.19 25.23
N GLU A 138 -13.68 7.83 23.96
CA GLU A 138 -14.85 7.21 23.34
C GLU A 138 -14.96 5.70 23.62
N LEU A 139 -13.91 5.11 24.19
CA LEU A 139 -13.83 3.68 24.45
C LEU A 139 -14.12 3.40 25.92
N ASP A 140 -14.89 2.34 26.18
CA ASP A 140 -15.11 1.87 27.55
C ASP A 140 -13.95 0.98 28.04
N ASP A 141 -13.88 0.72 29.35
CA ASP A 141 -12.81 -0.11 29.95
C ASP A 141 -12.74 -1.53 29.35
N ARG A 142 -13.86 -2.03 28.80
CA ARG A 142 -13.93 -3.34 28.13
C ARG A 142 -13.29 -3.29 26.75
N ASN A 143 -13.31 -2.13 26.10
CA ASN A 143 -12.61 -1.89 24.85
C ASN A 143 -11.10 -1.75 25.05
N LEU A 144 -10.67 -1.19 26.19
CA LEU A 144 -9.26 -0.88 26.45
C LEU A 144 -8.42 -2.09 26.94
N SER A 145 -9.05 -3.11 27.49
CA SER A 145 -8.36 -4.26 28.11
C SER A 145 -7.89 -5.32 27.09
N ASN A 146 -6.59 -5.63 27.12
CA ASN A 146 -5.94 -6.70 26.34
C ASN A 146 -6.16 -6.62 24.81
N LYS A 147 -6.05 -5.42 24.24
CA LYS A 147 -6.16 -5.19 22.78
C LYS A 147 -4.90 -4.53 22.22
N ASN A 148 -4.63 -4.82 20.95
CA ASN A 148 -3.55 -4.21 20.20
C ASN A 148 -3.85 -2.73 19.98
N LYS A 149 -2.91 -1.86 20.38
CA LYS A 149 -2.99 -0.41 20.14
C LYS A 149 -2.57 -0.10 18.70
N ASN A 150 -3.01 1.04 18.19
CA ASN A 150 -2.79 1.54 16.82
C ASN A 150 -3.24 0.56 15.73
N SER A 151 -4.21 -0.30 16.02
CA SER A 151 -4.74 -1.30 15.10
C SER A 151 -6.28 -1.28 15.10
N LEU A 152 -6.87 -1.72 14.00
CA LEU A 152 -8.32 -1.76 13.82
C LEU A 152 -8.91 -2.99 14.51
N ILE A 153 -9.72 -2.74 15.54
CA ILE A 153 -10.37 -3.78 16.35
C ILE A 153 -11.83 -3.87 15.92
N PHE A 154 -12.24 -5.04 15.40
CA PHE A 154 -13.65 -5.30 15.16
C PHE A 154 -14.27 -5.99 16.37
N SER A 155 -15.46 -5.54 16.71
CA SER A 155 -16.27 -6.06 17.79
C SER A 155 -17.69 -6.27 17.29
N LYS A 156 -18.40 -7.16 17.97
CA LYS A 156 -19.78 -7.47 17.67
C LYS A 156 -20.55 -7.42 18.97
N ASN A 157 -21.55 -6.55 19.04
CA ASN A 157 -22.57 -6.62 20.09
C ASN A 157 -23.75 -7.47 19.57
N LYS A 158 -24.78 -7.67 20.40
CA LYS A 158 -25.90 -8.58 20.05
C LYS A 158 -26.65 -8.16 18.78
N GLU A 159 -26.57 -6.88 18.40
CA GLU A 159 -27.37 -6.29 17.32
C GLU A 159 -26.51 -5.84 16.13
N ASP A 160 -25.25 -5.42 16.36
CA ASP A 160 -24.38 -4.82 15.33
C ASP A 160 -22.92 -5.30 15.39
N SER A 161 -22.23 -5.17 14.25
CA SER A 161 -20.78 -5.29 14.17
C SER A 161 -20.18 -3.91 13.98
N TYR A 162 -19.24 -3.52 14.84
CA TYR A 162 -18.57 -2.22 14.81
C TYR A 162 -17.05 -2.39 14.83
N ALA A 163 -16.33 -1.34 14.43
CA ALA A 163 -14.88 -1.31 14.49
C ALA A 163 -14.40 -0.03 15.19
N TYR A 164 -13.32 -0.14 15.97
CA TYR A 164 -12.71 0.98 16.68
C TYR A 164 -11.19 0.80 16.74
N ILE A 165 -10.49 1.86 17.16
CA ILE A 165 -9.03 1.88 17.30
C ILE A 165 -8.70 2.43 18.67
N ILE A 166 -7.69 1.84 19.31
CA ILE A 166 -7.06 2.39 20.51
C ILE A 166 -5.79 3.09 20.07
N PHE A 167 -5.73 4.41 20.14
CA PHE A 167 -4.54 5.18 19.78
C PHE A 167 -3.51 5.18 20.91
N ASP A 168 -2.25 5.01 20.55
CA ASP A 168 -1.06 5.18 21.38
C ASP A 168 0.08 5.69 20.50
N LEU A 169 -0.04 6.95 20.11
CA LEU A 169 0.81 7.61 19.13
C LEU A 169 1.91 8.40 19.84
N LYS A 170 3.08 8.52 19.20
CA LYS A 170 4.16 9.38 19.70
C LYS A 170 3.71 10.84 19.68
N GLU A 171 3.91 11.58 20.77
CA GLU A 171 3.45 12.97 20.92
C GLU A 171 3.90 13.88 19.77
N ASN A 172 5.13 13.68 19.27
CA ASN A 172 5.70 14.47 18.18
C ASN A 172 5.26 14.04 16.77
N LEU A 173 4.35 13.06 16.64
CA LEU A 173 3.93 12.54 15.33
C LEU A 173 3.36 13.63 14.44
N LEU A 174 2.39 14.41 14.94
CA LEU A 174 1.76 15.46 14.15
C LEU A 174 2.76 16.58 13.81
N ALA A 175 3.61 16.98 14.75
CA ALA A 175 4.68 17.94 14.47
C ALA A 175 5.61 17.45 13.34
N ASN A 176 6.01 16.18 13.36
CA ASN A 176 6.85 15.60 12.32
C ASN A 176 6.16 15.52 10.95
N ILE A 177 4.82 15.36 10.91
CA ILE A 177 4.04 15.43 9.67
C ILE A 177 4.07 16.87 9.12
N LEU A 178 3.78 17.86 9.96
CA LEU A 178 3.73 19.27 9.55
C LEU A 178 5.10 19.80 9.10
N ASP A 179 6.17 19.33 9.74
CA ASP A 179 7.56 19.62 9.35
C ASP A 179 8.03 18.88 8.08
N GLY A 180 7.22 17.96 7.54
CA GLY A 180 7.57 17.14 6.37
C GLY A 180 8.63 16.05 6.63
N LYS A 181 8.94 15.75 7.90
CA LYS A 181 9.79 14.63 8.32
C LYS A 181 9.07 13.29 8.12
N VAL A 182 7.76 13.26 8.37
CA VAL A 182 6.87 12.14 8.04
C VAL A 182 6.07 12.52 6.79
N ARG A 183 6.34 11.85 5.67
CA ARG A 183 5.74 12.16 4.36
C ARG A 183 4.59 11.23 3.97
N THR A 184 4.50 10.09 4.63
CA THR A 184 3.46 9.08 4.39
C THR A 184 2.89 8.63 5.73
N ILE A 185 1.62 8.23 5.76
CA ILE A 185 0.96 7.73 6.97
C ILE A 185 -0.19 6.78 6.60
N ASN A 186 -0.62 5.94 7.54
CA ASN A 186 -1.80 5.11 7.32
C ASN A 186 -3.09 5.92 7.41
N TYR A 187 -4.15 5.40 6.80
CA TYR A 187 -5.42 6.12 6.70
C TYR A 187 -6.02 6.43 8.07
N ILE A 188 -6.03 5.45 8.97
CA ILE A 188 -6.72 5.57 10.25
C ILE A 188 -6.09 6.61 11.19
N THR A 189 -4.78 6.83 11.10
CA THR A 189 -4.10 7.81 11.94
C THR A 189 -4.42 9.21 11.47
N MET A 190 -4.38 9.45 10.15
CA MET A 190 -4.76 10.74 9.58
C MET A 190 -6.25 11.05 9.77
N ASP A 191 -7.13 10.04 9.61
CA ASP A 191 -8.55 10.16 9.97
C ASP A 191 -8.73 10.50 11.45
N GLY A 192 -8.00 9.82 12.35
CA GLY A 192 -8.00 10.11 13.78
C GLY A 192 -7.61 11.56 14.12
N ILE A 193 -6.58 12.10 13.45
CA ILE A 193 -6.13 13.49 13.60
C ILE A 193 -7.26 14.45 13.19
N VAL A 194 -7.77 14.32 11.97
CA VAL A 194 -8.82 15.22 11.43
C VAL A 194 -10.11 15.10 12.24
N ARG A 195 -10.48 13.90 12.67
CA ARG A 195 -11.65 13.66 13.51
C ARG A 195 -11.49 14.31 14.89
N THR A 196 -10.30 14.24 15.49
CA THR A 196 -10.03 14.86 16.79
C THR A 196 -10.11 16.38 16.73
N LEU A 197 -9.55 17.01 15.69
CA LEU A 197 -9.72 18.45 15.46
C LEU A 197 -11.19 18.86 15.35
N ASN A 198 -11.98 18.10 14.58
CA ASN A 198 -13.41 18.35 14.43
C ASN A 198 -14.19 18.23 15.75
N LYS A 199 -13.84 17.27 16.61
CA LYS A 199 -14.44 17.13 17.95
C LYS A 199 -14.07 18.28 18.87
N ILE A 200 -12.80 18.70 18.87
CA ILE A 200 -12.36 19.86 19.67
C ILE A 200 -13.10 21.12 19.22
N ASN A 201 -13.41 21.22 17.93
CA ASN A 201 -14.26 22.26 17.36
C ASN A 201 -15.79 22.07 17.66
N GLY A 202 -16.15 21.20 18.59
CA GLY A 202 -17.51 21.05 19.13
C GLY A 202 -18.44 20.09 18.39
N LEU A 203 -17.95 19.31 17.42
CA LEU A 203 -18.77 18.33 16.71
C LEU A 203 -18.99 17.06 17.54
N SER A 204 -20.17 16.44 17.35
CA SER A 204 -20.45 15.11 17.88
C SER A 204 -19.50 14.07 17.27
N VAL A 205 -19.36 12.90 17.90
CA VAL A 205 -18.50 11.82 17.39
C VAL A 205 -18.91 11.41 15.96
N ASP A 206 -20.22 11.27 15.73
CA ASP A 206 -20.75 10.88 14.42
C ASP A 206 -20.51 11.97 13.37
N ASP A 207 -20.80 13.23 13.68
CA ASP A 207 -20.57 14.35 12.75
C ASP A 207 -19.09 14.55 12.46
N ALA A 208 -18.24 14.41 13.48
CA ALA A 208 -16.78 14.50 13.33
C ALA A 208 -16.26 13.39 12.42
N THR A 209 -16.79 12.17 12.52
CA THR A 209 -16.41 11.03 11.67
C THR A 209 -16.80 11.27 10.20
N HIS A 210 -18.05 11.69 9.96
CA HIS A 210 -18.52 11.99 8.61
C HIS A 210 -17.72 13.15 7.99
N LYS A 211 -17.53 14.23 8.76
CA LYS A 211 -16.80 15.41 8.29
C LYS A 211 -15.31 15.11 8.05
N ALA A 212 -14.67 14.30 8.89
CA ALA A 212 -13.28 13.88 8.67
C ALA A 212 -13.13 13.16 7.32
N THR A 213 -14.00 12.20 7.01
CA THR A 213 -13.99 11.52 5.72
C THR A 213 -14.16 12.51 4.55
N SER A 214 -15.08 13.47 4.67
CA SER A 214 -15.27 14.50 3.63
C SER A 214 -14.04 15.38 3.43
N ILE A 215 -13.38 15.80 4.52
CA ILE A 215 -12.14 16.61 4.48
C ILE A 215 -11.00 15.81 3.83
N LEU A 216 -10.79 14.56 4.26
CA LEU A 216 -9.75 13.72 3.66
C LEU A 216 -9.98 13.54 2.16
N ASN A 217 -11.22 13.31 1.75
CA ASN A 217 -11.58 13.20 0.34
C ASN A 217 -11.36 14.51 -0.44
N SER A 218 -11.66 15.68 0.14
CA SER A 218 -11.42 16.97 -0.53
C SER A 218 -9.94 17.27 -0.69
N HIS A 219 -9.10 16.74 0.21
CA HIS A 219 -7.64 16.81 0.11
C HIS A 219 -7.02 15.63 -0.64
N LYS A 220 -7.83 14.75 -1.22
CA LYS A 220 -7.40 13.60 -2.02
C LYS A 220 -6.63 12.52 -1.25
N PHE A 221 -6.87 12.42 0.05
CA PHE A 221 -6.29 11.40 0.90
C PHE A 221 -7.31 10.26 1.09
N TYR A 222 -7.23 9.23 0.24
CA TYR A 222 -8.26 8.19 0.13
C TYR A 222 -7.83 6.84 0.70
N SER A 223 -8.77 6.10 1.26
CA SER A 223 -8.69 4.62 1.28
C SER A 223 -8.75 4.06 -0.15
N LEU A 224 -8.22 2.86 -0.39
CA LEU A 224 -8.31 2.21 -1.70
C LEU A 224 -9.76 2.01 -2.15
N TYR A 225 -10.63 1.64 -1.21
CA TYR A 225 -12.05 1.47 -1.48
C TYR A 225 -12.68 2.79 -1.96
N GLU A 226 -12.45 3.90 -1.26
CA GLU A 226 -13.05 5.18 -1.64
C GLU A 226 -12.46 5.71 -2.95
N LYS A 227 -11.15 5.58 -3.16
CA LYS A 227 -10.50 5.93 -4.44
C LYS A 227 -11.16 5.19 -5.60
N LYS A 228 -11.34 3.88 -5.49
CA LYS A 228 -11.98 3.06 -6.55
C LYS A 228 -13.44 3.40 -6.77
N LYS A 229 -14.19 3.63 -5.70
CA LYS A 229 -15.59 4.05 -5.78
C LYS A 229 -15.71 5.37 -6.54
N LEU A 230 -14.89 6.37 -6.22
CA LEU A 230 -14.86 7.67 -6.91
C LEU A 230 -14.47 7.52 -8.39
N LEU A 231 -13.41 6.75 -8.69
CA LEU A 231 -12.97 6.49 -10.07
C LEU A 231 -14.04 5.75 -10.90
N ARG A 232 -14.85 4.88 -10.30
CA ARG A 232 -15.91 4.17 -11.02
C ARG A 232 -17.13 5.06 -11.33
N ILE A 233 -17.45 5.99 -10.42
CA ILE A 233 -18.54 6.95 -10.62
C ILE A 233 -18.16 7.96 -11.72
N ASN A 234 -16.88 8.33 -11.78
CA ASN A 234 -16.34 9.31 -12.71
C ASN A 234 -15.92 8.66 -14.04
N LYS A 235 -16.83 8.65 -15.02
CA LYS A 235 -16.61 7.99 -16.32
C LYS A 235 -15.90 8.86 -17.36
N ARG A 236 -15.83 10.18 -17.18
CA ARG A 236 -15.14 11.10 -18.10
C ARG A 236 -13.73 11.38 -17.61
N GLN A 237 -12.80 11.55 -18.55
CA GLN A 237 -11.39 11.79 -18.28
C GLN A 237 -11.15 12.99 -17.34
N GLU A 238 -11.92 14.07 -17.52
CA GLU A 238 -11.87 15.28 -16.67
C GLU A 238 -12.32 15.01 -15.22
N ASP A 239 -13.31 14.13 -15.03
CA ASP A 239 -13.83 13.73 -13.71
C ASP A 239 -12.85 12.79 -12.98
N ILE A 240 -12.04 12.03 -13.74
CA ILE A 240 -10.97 11.18 -13.19
C ILE A 240 -9.84 12.07 -12.64
N ASP A 241 -9.42 13.09 -13.38
CA ASP A 241 -8.33 14.00 -12.97
C ASP A 241 -8.70 14.85 -11.73
N ALA A 242 -10.00 15.01 -11.44
CA ALA A 242 -10.47 15.62 -10.20
C ALA A 242 -10.22 14.74 -8.96
N VAL A 243 -10.23 13.42 -9.13
CA VAL A 243 -9.98 12.42 -8.05
C VAL A 243 -8.49 12.22 -7.83
N LEU A 244 -7.67 12.29 -8.88
CA LEU A 244 -6.25 12.00 -8.80
C LEU A 244 -5.49 13.06 -7.98
N THR A 245 -4.61 12.60 -7.08
CA THR A 245 -3.63 13.45 -6.40
C THR A 245 -2.64 14.05 -7.41
N ASP A 246 -1.89 15.07 -7.03
CA ASP A 246 -0.86 15.63 -7.93
C ASP A 246 0.25 14.61 -8.21
N PHE A 247 0.54 13.72 -7.23
CA PHE A 247 1.41 12.56 -7.44
C PHE A 247 0.85 11.58 -8.47
N ASP A 248 -0.44 11.24 -8.38
CA ASP A 248 -1.11 10.38 -9.35
C ASP A 248 -1.07 10.99 -10.76
N LYS A 249 -1.29 12.31 -10.86
CA LYS A 249 -1.24 13.04 -12.14
C LYS A 249 0.15 13.02 -12.74
N ALA A 250 1.18 13.35 -11.96
CA ALA A 250 2.56 13.33 -12.43
C ALA A 250 2.98 11.94 -12.89
N ASN A 251 2.60 10.90 -12.15
CA ASN A 251 2.83 9.52 -12.56
C ASN A 251 2.10 9.20 -13.88
N ARG A 252 0.81 9.56 -13.98
CA ARG A 252 0.00 9.32 -15.17
C ARG A 252 0.54 10.04 -16.40
N GLU A 253 0.96 11.29 -16.28
CA GLU A 253 1.59 12.05 -17.35
C GLU A 253 2.87 11.37 -17.84
N THR A 254 3.70 10.89 -16.90
CA THR A 254 4.93 10.17 -17.20
C THR A 254 4.64 8.85 -17.92
N VAL A 255 3.71 8.04 -17.39
CA VAL A 255 3.27 6.77 -18.01
C VAL A 255 2.69 7.02 -19.40
N ASN A 256 1.82 8.01 -19.57
CA ASN A 256 1.25 8.35 -20.87
C ASN A 256 2.32 8.78 -21.88
N SER A 257 3.33 9.53 -21.44
CA SER A 257 4.48 9.90 -22.26
C SER A 257 5.28 8.67 -22.70
N ILE A 258 5.53 7.73 -21.79
CA ILE A 258 6.18 6.44 -22.11
C ILE A 258 5.34 5.65 -23.12
N MET A 259 4.05 5.50 -22.88
CA MET A 259 3.13 4.77 -23.77
C MET A 259 3.07 5.39 -25.17
N LYS A 260 3.07 6.72 -25.27
CA LYS A 260 3.14 7.42 -26.57
C LYS A 260 4.42 7.06 -27.34
N ASN A 261 5.57 7.00 -26.67
CA ASN A 261 6.82 6.60 -27.30
C ASN A 261 6.79 5.13 -27.74
N ILE A 262 6.20 4.24 -26.94
CA ILE A 262 6.01 2.83 -27.29
C ILE A 262 5.13 2.70 -28.55
N MET A 263 4.00 3.40 -28.59
CA MET A 263 3.11 3.39 -29.76
C MET A 263 3.82 3.86 -31.03
N MET A 264 4.60 4.95 -30.95
CA MET A 264 5.40 5.44 -32.07
C MET A 264 6.40 4.38 -32.58
N LEU A 265 7.02 3.60 -31.68
CA LEU A 265 7.91 2.50 -32.06
C LEU A 265 7.15 1.36 -32.76
N SER A 266 5.94 1.04 -32.29
CA SER A 266 5.09 0.02 -32.91
C SER A 266 4.63 0.41 -34.31
N GLU A 267 4.33 1.69 -34.54
CA GLU A 267 4.00 2.22 -35.88
C GLU A 267 5.21 2.23 -36.82
N TRP A 268 6.40 2.54 -36.29
CA TRP A 268 7.63 2.56 -37.07
C TRP A 268 8.10 1.16 -37.49
N ASN A 269 8.12 0.21 -36.55
CA ASN A 269 8.54 -1.16 -36.80
C ASN A 269 7.88 -2.12 -35.79
N ILE A 270 6.75 -2.70 -36.20
CA ILE A 270 5.91 -3.54 -35.35
C ILE A 270 6.61 -4.83 -34.90
N ASP A 271 7.44 -5.45 -35.75
CA ASP A 271 8.16 -6.67 -35.40
C ASP A 271 9.23 -6.40 -34.34
N TYR A 272 9.98 -5.30 -34.50
CA TYR A 272 10.95 -4.85 -33.51
C TYR A 272 10.27 -4.51 -32.19
N ALA A 273 9.18 -3.74 -32.23
CA ALA A 273 8.43 -3.33 -31.06
C ALA A 273 7.86 -4.53 -30.31
N ASN A 274 7.17 -5.45 -30.99
CA ASN A 274 6.58 -6.64 -30.38
C ASN A 274 7.65 -7.52 -29.71
N LYS A 275 8.79 -7.74 -30.37
CA LYS A 275 9.90 -8.51 -29.79
C LYS A 275 10.43 -7.85 -28.52
N LYS A 276 10.64 -6.54 -28.53
CA LYS A 276 11.18 -5.81 -27.36
C LYS A 276 10.17 -5.68 -26.23
N LEU A 277 8.90 -5.46 -26.53
CA LEU A 277 7.83 -5.43 -25.54
C LEU A 277 7.61 -6.80 -24.91
N LYS A 278 7.69 -7.90 -25.68
CA LYS A 278 7.57 -9.24 -25.10
C LYS A 278 8.72 -9.54 -24.14
N ASN A 279 9.95 -9.22 -24.51
CA ASN A 279 11.09 -9.35 -23.59
C ASN A 279 10.91 -8.51 -22.33
N LEU A 280 10.38 -7.29 -22.45
CA LEU A 280 10.14 -6.41 -21.30
C LEU A 280 9.04 -6.97 -20.38
N ASP A 281 7.94 -7.47 -20.95
CA ASP A 281 6.86 -8.17 -20.24
C ASP A 281 7.39 -9.38 -19.47
N ASP A 282 8.14 -10.27 -20.14
CA ASP A 282 8.76 -11.43 -19.51
C ASP A 282 9.73 -11.03 -18.37
N SER A 283 10.46 -9.92 -18.56
CA SER A 283 11.36 -9.40 -17.53
C SER A 283 10.60 -8.86 -16.31
N PHE A 284 9.55 -8.07 -16.53
CA PHE A 284 8.70 -7.57 -15.45
C PHE A 284 7.99 -8.69 -14.68
N ASN A 285 7.66 -9.80 -15.35
CA ASN A 285 7.07 -10.97 -14.68
C ASN A 285 8.08 -11.71 -13.77
N THR A 286 9.37 -11.38 -13.84
CA THR A 286 10.42 -11.99 -13.00
C THR A 286 10.70 -11.13 -11.77
N ASP A 287 11.15 -9.88 -11.96
CA ASP A 287 11.46 -8.94 -10.86
C ASP A 287 11.10 -7.50 -11.29
N PRO A 288 9.88 -7.01 -10.99
CA PRO A 288 9.45 -5.70 -11.45
C PRO A 288 10.32 -4.53 -10.93
N PRO A 289 10.67 -4.43 -9.63
CA PRO A 289 11.54 -3.40 -9.10
C PRO A 289 12.94 -3.38 -9.75
N PHE A 290 13.59 -4.53 -9.93
CA PHE A 290 14.89 -4.61 -10.60
C PHE A 290 14.82 -4.08 -12.03
N ILE A 291 13.82 -4.55 -12.79
CA ILE A 291 13.64 -4.13 -14.17
C ILE A 291 13.33 -2.64 -14.24
N MET A 292 12.56 -2.10 -13.30
CA MET A 292 12.29 -0.67 -13.20
C MET A 292 13.57 0.14 -12.95
N ALA A 293 14.48 -0.34 -12.08
CA ALA A 293 15.78 0.29 -11.85
C ALA A 293 16.65 0.29 -13.12
N ILE A 294 16.67 -0.81 -13.87
CA ILE A 294 17.38 -0.89 -15.15
C ILE A 294 16.81 0.11 -16.16
N ILE A 295 15.51 0.04 -16.47
CA ILE A 295 14.93 0.88 -17.54
C ILE A 295 14.82 2.36 -17.12
N GLY A 296 14.75 2.63 -15.82
CA GLY A 296 14.74 3.96 -15.22
C GLY A 296 16.11 4.61 -15.09
N SER A 297 17.19 3.89 -15.42
CA SER A 297 18.55 4.43 -15.46
C SER A 297 18.65 5.64 -16.38
N GLU A 298 19.66 6.50 -16.16
CA GLU A 298 19.82 7.80 -16.82
C GLU A 298 20.28 7.71 -18.29
N PHE A 299 19.64 6.87 -19.11
CA PHE A 299 19.93 6.71 -20.55
C PHE A 299 19.81 8.01 -21.34
N PHE A 300 19.09 9.02 -20.83
CA PHE A 300 19.03 10.36 -21.43
C PHE A 300 20.41 11.03 -21.52
N LYS A 301 21.37 10.66 -20.65
CA LYS A 301 22.77 11.10 -20.72
C LYS A 301 23.46 10.67 -22.03
N LEU A 302 22.94 9.64 -22.70
CA LEU A 302 23.45 9.14 -23.97
C LEU A 302 22.90 9.90 -25.20
N LYS A 303 22.12 10.97 -25.02
CA LYS A 303 21.46 11.71 -26.12
C LYS A 303 22.41 12.02 -27.28
N ASN A 304 23.58 12.57 -26.99
CA ASN A 304 24.56 13.04 -27.98
C ASN A 304 25.57 11.97 -28.44
N VAL A 305 25.45 10.74 -27.94
CA VAL A 305 26.34 9.64 -28.32
C VAL A 305 26.01 9.18 -29.74
N LYS A 306 27.05 8.94 -30.57
CA LYS A 306 26.91 8.47 -31.95
C LYS A 306 26.20 7.11 -31.99
N LYS A 307 25.43 6.86 -33.07
CA LYS A 307 24.66 5.62 -33.25
C LYS A 307 25.50 4.34 -33.10
N GLU A 308 26.74 4.35 -33.61
CA GLU A 308 27.62 3.18 -33.51
C GLU A 308 28.03 2.88 -32.07
N ASN A 309 28.36 3.92 -31.30
CA ASN A 309 28.66 3.79 -29.88
C ASN A 309 27.42 3.35 -29.08
N LYS A 310 26.20 3.77 -29.48
CA LYS A 310 24.96 3.26 -28.88
C LYS A 310 24.75 1.76 -29.15
N LYS A 311 25.10 1.26 -30.34
CA LYS A 311 25.07 -0.19 -30.61
C LYS A 311 26.11 -0.93 -29.78
N GLN A 312 27.32 -0.38 -29.65
CA GLN A 312 28.37 -0.96 -28.82
C GLN A 312 27.90 -1.03 -27.36
N PHE A 313 27.33 0.04 -26.82
CA PHE A 313 26.74 0.07 -25.49
C PHE A 313 25.70 -1.04 -25.28
N ILE A 314 24.75 -1.21 -26.22
CA ILE A 314 23.76 -2.29 -26.13
C ILE A 314 24.42 -3.67 -26.20
N SER A 315 25.47 -3.84 -27.01
CA SER A 315 26.21 -5.09 -27.06
C SER A 315 26.93 -5.39 -25.75
N GLU A 316 27.51 -4.39 -25.09
CA GLU A 316 28.15 -4.53 -23.79
C GLU A 316 27.14 -4.81 -22.68
N LEU A 317 25.98 -4.16 -22.72
CA LEU A 317 24.86 -4.44 -21.81
C LEU A 317 24.38 -5.89 -21.95
N ASN A 318 24.18 -6.39 -23.17
CA ASN A 318 23.78 -7.79 -23.38
C ASN A 318 24.87 -8.76 -22.85
N LYS A 319 26.15 -8.46 -23.07
CA LYS A 319 27.25 -9.26 -22.52
C LYS A 319 27.26 -9.25 -20.99
N LEU A 320 26.89 -8.14 -20.36
CA LEU A 320 26.74 -8.08 -18.90
C LEU A 320 25.58 -8.98 -18.46
N ILE A 321 24.42 -8.89 -19.11
CA ILE A 321 23.27 -9.77 -18.82
C ILE A 321 23.69 -11.25 -18.94
N ASP A 322 24.32 -11.64 -20.06
CA ASP A 322 24.78 -13.02 -20.27
C ASP A 322 25.84 -13.45 -19.24
N LYS A 323 26.71 -12.53 -18.80
CA LYS A 323 27.72 -12.81 -17.77
C LYS A 323 27.04 -13.12 -16.43
N PHE A 324 26.08 -12.29 -16.02
CA PHE A 324 25.40 -12.43 -14.74
C PHE A 324 24.37 -13.57 -14.74
N SER A 325 23.76 -13.90 -15.88
CA SER A 325 22.84 -15.04 -15.99
C SER A 325 23.50 -16.41 -15.81
N ASN A 326 24.84 -16.48 -15.92
CA ASN A 326 25.63 -17.70 -15.74
C ASN A 326 26.26 -17.82 -14.35
N ILE A 327 26.04 -16.82 -13.47
CA ILE A 327 26.44 -16.90 -12.08
C ILE A 327 25.44 -17.83 -11.40
N THR A 328 25.94 -18.87 -10.72
CA THR A 328 25.09 -19.79 -9.96
C THR A 328 24.45 -18.98 -8.84
N PRO A 329 23.12 -19.06 -8.65
CA PRO A 329 22.49 -18.34 -7.56
C PRO A 329 23.09 -18.83 -6.25
N ASP A 330 23.75 -17.94 -5.51
CA ASP A 330 23.63 -18.04 -4.06
C ASP A 330 22.13 -17.85 -3.75
N PRO A 331 21.59 -18.46 -2.67
CA PRO A 331 20.21 -18.22 -2.29
C PRO A 331 20.00 -16.70 -2.12
N GLU A 332 19.39 -16.06 -3.13
CA GLU A 332 19.28 -14.60 -3.19
C GLU A 332 18.44 -14.07 -2.03
N GLU A 333 19.00 -13.08 -1.35
CA GLU A 333 18.36 -12.21 -0.36
C GLU A 333 17.45 -11.21 -1.09
N ASP A 334 16.16 -11.22 -0.69
CA ASP A 334 15.11 -10.18 -0.72
C ASP A 334 14.96 -9.12 -1.84
N PHE A 335 13.75 -8.55 -1.93
CA PHE A 335 13.47 -7.40 -2.79
C PHE A 335 14.15 -6.17 -2.18
N GLU A 336 15.41 -5.92 -2.53
CA GLU A 336 16.06 -4.65 -2.25
C GLU A 336 15.67 -3.57 -3.27
N ILE A 337 15.71 -2.31 -2.84
CA ILE A 337 15.71 -1.19 -3.78
C ILE A 337 17.10 -1.16 -4.44
N TYR A 338 17.13 -1.51 -5.73
CA TYR A 338 18.34 -1.51 -6.56
C TYR A 338 18.88 -0.11 -6.91
#